data_AF-A0A376EMY8-F1
#
_entry.id   AF-A0A376EMY8-F1
#
_cell.length_a   1.000
_cell.length_b   1.000
_cell.length_c   1.000
_cell.angle_alpha   90.00
_cell.angle_beta   90.00
_cell.angle_gamma   90.00
#
_symmetry.space_group_name_H-M   'P 1'
#
loop_
_entity.id
_entity.type
_entity.pdbx_description
1 polymer ?
#
loop_
_entity_poly.entity_id
_entity_poly.type
_entity_poly.pdbx_seq_one_letter_code
_entity_poly.pdbx_strand_id
1 'polypeptide(L)'
;MTKPFILREYIFVSLFWLVFAAAVYINFQANSDKPSAVFQTITLVIASFIFTHFLTTRLLPHALRAKKMKLFLIQATGVILLLSFIYSLIFTYIEVSSKNELPHDFVNHLPFLWKGFYLALPASFLINGSACGIKFYQEHGRIERDHILLQQAHLEKPA
;
A
#
# COMPACT_ATOMS: atom_id res chain seq x y z
N MET A 1 -23.74 19.27 -1.15
CA MET A 1 -23.81 18.13 -0.21
C MET A 1 -22.57 17.22 -0.31
N THR A 2 -21.36 17.71 0.03
CA THR A 2 -20.09 16.96 -0.15
C THR A 2 -19.54 16.33 1.15
N LYS A 3 -20.03 16.77 2.32
CA LYS A 3 -19.56 16.28 3.63
C LYS A 3 -19.71 14.76 3.89
N PRO A 4 -20.80 14.06 3.51
CA PRO A 4 -20.95 12.66 3.88
C PRO A 4 -20.01 11.73 3.09
N PHE A 5 -19.65 12.09 1.86
CA PHE A 5 -18.80 11.27 1.00
C PHE A 5 -17.34 11.29 1.46
N ILE A 6 -16.83 12.48 1.78
CA ILE A 6 -15.47 12.67 2.29
C ILE A 6 -15.30 11.97 3.65
N LEU A 7 -16.27 12.10 4.55
CA LEU A 7 -16.23 11.45 5.87
C LEU A 7 -16.19 9.91 5.73
N ARG A 8 -16.99 9.34 4.83
CA ARG A 8 -17.03 7.89 4.57
C ARG A 8 -15.71 7.36 4.03
N GLU A 9 -15.01 8.15 3.22
CA GLU A 9 -13.68 7.83 2.71
C GLU A 9 -12.63 7.80 3.83
N TYR A 10 -12.58 8.83 4.68
CA TYR A 10 -11.65 8.86 5.82
C TYR A 10 -11.90 7.72 6.81
N ILE A 11 -13.17 7.39 7.07
CA ILE A 11 -13.54 6.24 7.92
C ILE A 11 -13.04 4.94 7.30
N PHE A 12 -13.24 4.73 5.99
CA PHE A 12 -12.76 3.53 5.31
C PHE A 12 -11.24 3.40 5.38
N VAL A 13 -10.51 4.48 5.09
CA VAL A 13 -9.04 4.50 5.15
C VAL A 13 -8.55 4.23 6.58
N SER A 14 -9.17 4.85 7.58
CA SER A 14 -8.81 4.62 8.99
C SER A 14 -9.07 3.18 9.43
N LEU A 15 -10.24 2.62 9.08
CA LEU A 15 -10.57 1.22 9.36
C LEU A 15 -9.62 0.26 8.64
N PHE A 16 -9.29 0.53 7.38
CA PHE A 16 -8.34 -0.26 6.62
C PHE A 16 -6.98 -0.33 7.32
N TRP A 17 -6.42 0.82 7.74
CA TRP A 17 -5.14 0.86 8.43
C TRP A 17 -5.19 0.21 9.82
N LEU A 18 -6.31 0.34 10.53
CA LEU A 18 -6.51 -0.29 11.84
C LEU A 18 -6.56 -1.82 11.70
N VAL A 19 -7.36 -2.34 10.77
CA VAL A 19 -7.46 -3.78 10.48
C VAL A 19 -6.12 -4.33 9.99
N PHE A 20 -5.42 -3.59 9.13
CA PHE A 20 -4.10 -3.97 8.65
C PHE A 20 -3.09 -4.05 9.79
N ALA A 21 -3.01 -3.02 10.64
CA ALA A 21 -2.11 -3.00 11.80
C ALA A 21 -2.42 -4.14 12.78
N ALA A 22 -3.71 -4.43 13.04
CA ALA A 22 -4.11 -5.53 13.89
C ALA A 22 -3.71 -6.89 13.30
N ALA A 23 -3.94 -7.11 12.00
CA ALA A 23 -3.59 -8.36 11.32
C ALA A 23 -2.08 -8.61 11.31
N VAL A 24 -1.28 -7.57 11.03
CA VAL A 24 0.19 -7.61 11.08
C VAL A 24 0.67 -7.90 12.50
N TYR A 25 0.10 -7.21 13.50
CA TYR A 25 0.46 -7.43 14.89
C TYR A 25 0.20 -8.86 15.35
N ILE A 26 -0.97 -9.43 14.99
CA ILE A 26 -1.30 -10.83 15.30
C ILE A 26 -0.30 -11.77 14.62
N ASN A 27 0.07 -11.50 13.36
CA ASN A 27 1.02 -12.31 12.62
C ASN A 27 2.41 -12.34 13.28
N PHE A 28 2.91 -11.18 13.72
CA PHE A 28 4.20 -11.09 14.39
C PHE A 28 4.15 -11.59 15.84
N GLN A 29 3.08 -11.33 16.59
CA GLN A 29 2.96 -11.84 17.97
C GLN A 29 2.99 -13.37 18.01
N ALA A 30 2.42 -14.04 17.01
CA ALA A 30 2.47 -15.50 16.92
C ALA A 30 3.90 -16.05 16.80
N ASN A 31 4.84 -15.25 16.29
CA ASN A 31 6.18 -15.69 15.95
C ASN A 31 7.33 -14.84 16.55
N SER A 32 7.06 -13.84 17.38
CA SER A 32 8.07 -12.95 17.98
C SER A 32 7.72 -12.55 19.41
N ASP A 33 8.73 -12.17 20.20
CA ASP A 33 8.52 -11.58 21.52
C ASP A 33 7.70 -10.29 21.42
N LYS A 34 6.84 -10.03 22.43
CA LYS A 34 5.93 -8.87 22.46
C LYS A 34 6.59 -7.53 22.07
N PRO A 35 7.77 -7.12 22.60
CA PRO A 35 8.39 -5.85 22.22
C PRO A 35 8.88 -5.84 20.76
N SER A 36 9.43 -6.95 20.27
CA SER A 36 9.89 -7.09 18.88
C SER A 36 8.72 -7.03 17.91
N ALA A 37 7.62 -7.73 18.22
CA ALA A 37 6.40 -7.73 17.41
C ALA A 37 5.78 -6.32 17.28
N VAL A 38 5.77 -5.53 18.36
CA VAL A 38 5.28 -4.14 18.32
C VAL A 38 6.17 -3.29 17.41
N PHE A 39 7.49 -3.39 17.54
CA PHE A 39 8.43 -2.61 16.74
C PHE A 39 8.35 -2.96 15.24
N GLN A 40 8.28 -4.26 14.91
CA GLN A 40 8.10 -4.74 13.54
C GLN A 40 6.78 -4.23 12.95
N THR A 41 5.69 -4.31 13.71
CA THR A 41 4.37 -3.82 13.28
C THR A 41 4.41 -2.33 12.98
N ILE A 42 4.92 -1.51 13.89
CA ILE A 42 4.98 -0.04 13.71
C ILE A 42 5.81 0.30 12.47
N THR A 43 7.00 -0.30 12.35
CA THR A 43 7.91 -0.06 11.22
C THR A 43 7.24 -0.41 9.90
N LEU A 44 6.59 -1.58 9.83
CA LEU A 44 5.93 -2.04 8.63
C LEU A 44 4.72 -1.19 8.26
N VAL A 45 3.87 -0.85 9.23
CA VAL A 45 2.68 -0.03 9.00
C VAL A 45 3.07 1.35 8.49
N ILE A 46 4.09 1.99 9.08
CA ILE A 46 4.60 3.29 8.63
C ILE A 46 5.17 3.19 7.21
N ALA A 47 6.01 2.19 6.92
CA ALA A 47 6.57 1.99 5.59
C ALA A 47 5.44 1.79 4.55
N SER A 48 4.51 0.89 4.84
CA SER A 48 3.35 0.62 3.99
C SER A 48 2.53 1.89 3.76
N PHE A 49 2.29 2.68 4.81
CA PHE A 49 1.55 3.93 4.70
C PHE A 49 2.24 4.92 3.77
N ILE A 50 3.55 5.13 3.90
CA ILE A 50 4.31 6.05 3.06
C ILE A 50 4.25 5.62 1.59
N PHE A 51 4.52 4.34 1.30
CA PHE A 51 4.52 3.83 -0.08
C PHE A 51 3.13 3.87 -0.71
N THR A 52 2.11 3.44 0.02
CA THR A 52 0.72 3.48 -0.44
C THR A 52 0.24 4.92 -0.62
N HIS A 53 0.59 5.83 0.29
CA HIS A 53 0.26 7.25 0.17
C HIS A 53 0.93 7.87 -1.06
N PHE A 54 2.20 7.56 -1.30
CA PHE A 54 2.92 8.02 -2.49
C PHE A 54 2.27 7.53 -3.79
N LEU A 55 1.93 6.24 -3.87
CA LEU A 55 1.24 5.67 -5.03
C LEU A 55 -0.11 6.34 -5.29
N THR A 56 -0.91 6.49 -4.24
CA THR A 56 -2.30 6.97 -4.35
C THR A 56 -2.42 8.47 -4.57
N THR A 57 -1.55 9.29 -3.98
CA THR A 57 -1.69 10.76 -4.03
C THR A 57 -0.88 11.42 -5.15
N ARG A 58 0.26 10.83 -5.54
CA ARG A 58 1.14 11.42 -6.55
C ARG A 58 1.05 10.64 -7.87
N LEU A 59 1.36 9.35 -7.82
CA LEU A 59 1.59 8.55 -9.03
C LEU A 59 0.30 8.25 -9.79
N LEU A 60 -0.72 7.78 -9.09
CA LEU A 60 -2.00 7.39 -9.66
C LEU A 60 -2.74 8.56 -10.35
N PRO A 61 -3.00 9.71 -9.70
CA PRO A 61 -3.71 10.82 -10.35
C PRO A 61 -2.90 11.40 -11.51
N HIS A 62 -1.57 11.41 -11.42
CA HIS A 62 -0.71 11.85 -12.52
C HIS A 62 -0.84 10.91 -13.74
N ALA A 63 -0.79 9.60 -13.52
CA ALA A 63 -0.93 8.60 -14.59
C ALA A 63 -2.33 8.61 -15.21
N LEU A 64 -3.38 8.83 -14.42
CA LEU A 64 -4.76 9.01 -14.86
C LEU A 64 -4.88 10.19 -15.81
N ARG A 65 -4.40 11.37 -15.41
CA ARG A 65 -4.46 12.59 -16.24
C ARG A 65 -3.62 12.46 -17.50
N ALA A 66 -2.47 11.80 -17.42
CA ALA A 66 -1.59 11.56 -18.57
C ALA A 66 -2.06 10.41 -19.48
N LYS A 67 -3.14 9.68 -19.13
CA LYS A 67 -3.58 8.42 -19.79
C LYS A 67 -2.48 7.35 -19.89
N LYS A 68 -1.45 7.38 -19.03
CA LYS A 68 -0.29 6.47 -19.04
C LYS A 68 -0.41 5.34 -18.00
N MET A 69 -1.51 4.60 -18.04
CA MET A 69 -1.81 3.53 -17.05
C MET A 69 -0.81 2.38 -17.02
N LYS A 70 -0.27 2.00 -18.19
CA LYS A 70 0.72 0.92 -18.28
C LYS A 70 1.99 1.24 -17.48
N LEU A 71 2.42 2.50 -17.50
CA LEU A 71 3.59 2.96 -16.75
C LEU A 71 3.32 2.98 -15.24
N PHE A 72 2.10 3.36 -14.83
CA PHE A 72 1.68 3.25 -13.44
C PHE A 72 1.69 1.80 -12.94
N LEU A 73 1.20 0.85 -13.72
CA LEU A 73 1.21 -0.57 -13.33
C LEU A 73 2.63 -1.09 -13.10
N ILE A 74 3.58 -0.69 -13.94
CA ILE A 74 5.01 -1.05 -13.76
C ILE A 74 5.54 -0.41 -12.46
N GLN A 75 5.27 0.87 -12.22
CA GLN A 75 5.71 1.56 -11.01
C GLN A 75 5.08 0.98 -9.74
N ALA A 76 3.78 0.67 -9.77
CA ALA A 76 3.06 0.04 -8.67
C ALA A 76 3.61 -1.35 -8.37
N THR A 77 3.91 -2.13 -9.42
CA THR A 77 4.59 -3.43 -9.27
C THR A 77 5.95 -3.25 -8.61
N GLY A 78 6.75 -2.27 -9.04
CA GLY A 78 8.04 -1.95 -8.42
C GLY A 78 7.91 -1.60 -6.93
N VAL A 79 6.90 -0.81 -6.54
CA VAL A 79 6.63 -0.48 -5.14
C VAL A 79 6.17 -1.70 -4.34
N ILE A 80 5.34 -2.57 -4.91
CA ILE A 80 4.92 -3.83 -4.26
C ILE A 80 6.13 -4.74 -4.01
N LEU A 81 7.02 -4.89 -4.99
CA LEU A 81 8.25 -5.67 -4.84
C LEU A 81 9.16 -5.04 -3.78
N LEU A 82 9.32 -3.72 -3.78
CA LEU A 82 10.12 -3.00 -2.79
C LEU A 82 9.56 -3.17 -1.36
N LEU A 83 8.23 -3.06 -1.20
CA LEU A 83 7.59 -3.24 0.10
C LEU A 83 7.71 -4.69 0.60
N SER A 84 7.58 -5.67 -0.30
CA SER A 84 7.78 -7.08 0.01
C SER A 84 9.22 -7.37 0.41
N PHE A 85 10.19 -6.69 -0.21
CA PHE A 85 11.59 -6.76 0.16
C PHE A 85 11.85 -6.16 1.55
N ILE A 86 11.28 -5.00 1.86
CA ILE A 86 11.36 -4.39 3.20
C ILE A 86 10.77 -5.33 4.27
N TYR A 87 9.61 -5.93 4.00
CA TYR A 87 9.00 -6.90 4.89
C TYR A 87 9.94 -8.09 5.15
N SER A 88 10.56 -8.60 4.08
CA SER A 88 11.51 -9.70 4.18
C SER A 88 12.76 -9.37 5.02
N LEU A 89 13.28 -8.14 4.88
CA LEU A 89 14.38 -7.65 5.71
C LEU A 89 13.96 -7.58 7.19
N ILE A 90 12.78 -7.03 7.48
CA ILE A 90 12.24 -6.95 8.85
C ILE A 90 12.13 -8.36 9.45
N PHE A 91 11.56 -9.31 8.71
CA PHE A 91 11.42 -10.69 9.14
C PHE A 91 12.79 -11.35 9.39
N THR A 92 13.73 -11.23 8.45
CA THR A 92 15.03 -11.91 8.56
C THR A 92 15.91 -11.30 9.66
N TYR A 93 16.02 -9.99 9.73
CA TYR A 93 16.96 -9.33 10.63
C TYR A 93 16.41 -9.06 12.03
N ILE A 94 15.09 -8.97 12.20
CA ILE A 94 14.49 -8.75 13.52
C ILE A 94 13.96 -10.05 14.12
N GLU A 95 13.32 -10.91 13.33
CA GLU A 95 12.73 -12.14 13.87
C GLU A 95 13.70 -13.33 13.85
N VAL A 96 14.34 -13.61 12.72
CA VAL A 96 15.28 -14.75 12.64
C VAL A 96 16.52 -14.48 13.50
N SER A 97 17.11 -13.28 13.41
CA SER A 97 18.25 -12.87 14.25
C SER A 97 17.99 -13.02 15.75
N SER A 98 16.76 -12.72 16.21
CA SER A 98 16.40 -12.79 17.62
C SER A 98 16.19 -14.21 18.14
N LYS A 99 15.98 -15.20 17.25
CA LYS A 99 15.56 -16.56 17.62
C LYS A 99 16.57 -17.64 17.30
N ASN A 100 17.22 -17.54 16.14
CA ASN A 100 18.19 -18.49 15.64
C ASN A 100 19.36 -17.66 15.15
N GLU A 101 20.47 -17.63 15.89
CA GLU A 101 21.69 -16.90 15.52
C GLU A 101 21.89 -16.96 14.00
N LEU A 102 21.76 -15.80 13.34
CA LEU A 102 21.88 -15.73 11.88
C LEU A 102 23.24 -16.32 11.50
N PRO A 103 23.30 -17.18 10.46
CA PRO A 103 24.57 -17.76 10.06
C PRO A 103 25.58 -16.67 9.71
N HIS A 104 26.85 -16.88 10.03
CA HIS A 104 27.89 -15.85 9.88
C HIS A 104 28.04 -15.37 8.42
N ASP A 105 27.75 -16.25 7.46
CA ASP A 105 27.83 -15.96 6.04
C ASP A 105 26.51 -15.39 5.49
N PHE A 106 26.62 -14.25 4.80
CA PHE A 106 25.50 -13.58 4.14
C PHE A 106 24.78 -14.45 3.11
N VAL A 107 25.50 -15.38 2.45
CA VAL A 107 24.92 -16.31 1.47
C VAL A 107 23.84 -17.18 2.11
N ASN A 108 24.02 -17.53 3.39
CA ASN A 108 23.08 -18.35 4.13
C ASN A 108 21.86 -17.55 4.64
N HIS A 109 21.82 -16.22 4.44
CA HIS A 109 20.65 -15.38 4.72
C HIS A 109 19.65 -15.38 3.56
N LEU A 110 20.09 -15.70 2.33
CA LEU A 110 19.24 -15.68 1.14
C LEU A 110 17.97 -16.55 1.27
N PRO A 111 18.01 -17.79 1.81
CA PRO A 111 16.81 -18.61 1.95
C PRO A 111 15.74 -17.97 2.85
N PHE A 112 16.17 -17.31 3.93
CA PHE A 112 15.26 -16.60 4.85
C PHE A 112 14.67 -15.36 4.19
N LEU A 113 15.50 -14.60 3.48
CA LEU A 113 15.06 -13.44 2.70
C LEU A 113 14.09 -13.85 1.58
N TRP A 114 14.33 -14.96 0.92
CA TRP A 114 13.44 -15.43 -0.14
C TRP A 114 12.09 -15.90 0.41
N LYS A 115 12.10 -16.61 1.54
CA LYS A 115 10.89 -17.03 2.24
C LYS A 115 10.06 -15.83 2.72
N GLY A 116 10.70 -14.88 3.40
CA GLY A 116 10.05 -13.66 3.88
C GLY A 116 9.46 -12.84 2.72
N PHE A 117 10.19 -12.76 1.61
CA PHE A 117 9.74 -12.05 0.42
C PHE A 117 8.50 -12.70 -0.21
N TYR A 118 8.53 -14.03 -0.40
CA TYR A 118 7.41 -14.77 -0.97
C TYR A 118 6.13 -14.64 -0.14
N LEU A 119 6.25 -14.70 1.18
CA LEU A 119 5.12 -14.53 2.10
C LEU A 119 4.59 -13.09 2.15
N ALA A 120 5.45 -12.10 1.92
CA ALA A 120 5.08 -10.68 1.95
C ALA A 120 4.44 -10.16 0.65
N LEU A 121 4.62 -10.87 -0.47
CA LEU A 121 4.07 -10.48 -1.77
C LEU A 121 2.54 -10.34 -1.78
N PRO A 122 1.75 -11.33 -1.31
CA PRO A 122 0.28 -11.21 -1.31
C PRO A 122 -0.21 -10.05 -0.45
N ALA A 123 0.39 -9.87 0.74
CA ALA A 123 0.05 -8.77 1.64
C ALA A 123 0.35 -7.41 0.98
N SER A 124 1.55 -7.24 0.42
CA SER A 124 1.96 -6.01 -0.25
C SER A 124 1.09 -5.68 -1.47
N PHE A 125 0.69 -6.70 -2.23
CA PHE A 125 -0.23 -6.55 -3.34
C PHE A 125 -1.62 -6.11 -2.87
N LEU A 126 -2.18 -6.77 -1.85
CA LEU A 126 -3.50 -6.43 -1.31
C LEU A 126 -3.54 -5.00 -0.75
N ILE A 127 -2.51 -4.57 -0.03
CA ILE A 127 -2.45 -3.23 0.56
C ILE A 127 -2.45 -2.16 -0.53
N ASN A 128 -1.50 -2.26 -1.45
CA ASN A 128 -1.35 -1.25 -2.49
C ASN A 128 -2.47 -1.34 -3.53
N GLY A 129 -2.89 -2.55 -3.89
CA GLY A 129 -3.96 -2.79 -4.85
C GLY A 129 -5.32 -2.26 -4.38
N SER A 130 -5.69 -2.53 -3.12
CA SER A 130 -6.96 -2.02 -2.55
C SER A 130 -6.96 -0.50 -2.44
N ALA A 131 -5.90 0.10 -1.89
CA ALA A 131 -5.81 1.55 -1.74
C ALA A 131 -5.75 2.28 -3.10
N CYS A 132 -4.97 1.78 -4.06
CA CYS A 132 -4.93 2.33 -5.42
C CYS A 132 -6.27 2.15 -6.14
N GLY A 133 -6.93 1.00 -5.98
CA GLY A 133 -8.23 0.72 -6.60
C GLY A 133 -9.32 1.69 -6.15
N ILE A 134 -9.39 1.98 -4.85
CA ILE A 134 -10.35 2.96 -4.30
C ILE A 134 -10.09 4.36 -4.86
N LYS A 135 -8.83 4.81 -4.85
CA LYS A 135 -8.46 6.13 -5.37
C LYS A 135 -8.65 6.24 -6.88
N PHE A 136 -8.42 5.16 -7.61
CA PHE A 136 -8.67 5.09 -9.05
C PHE A 136 -10.16 5.28 -9.35
N TYR A 137 -11.04 4.58 -8.62
CA TYR A 137 -12.48 4.72 -8.78
C TYR A 137 -12.96 6.15 -8.50
N GLN A 138 -12.43 6.79 -7.45
CA GLN A 138 -12.75 8.17 -7.11
C GLN A 138 -12.33 9.17 -8.18
N GLU A 139 -11.10 9.06 -8.70
CA GLU A 139 -10.62 9.98 -9.73
C GLU A 139 -11.31 9.74 -11.08
N HIS A 140 -11.61 8.49 -11.44
CA HIS A 140 -12.38 8.21 -12.66
C HIS A 140 -13.77 8.84 -12.59
N GLY A 141 -14.50 8.66 -11.49
CA GLY A 141 -15.82 9.28 -11.30
C GLY A 141 -15.77 10.81 -11.14
N ARG A 142 -14.60 11.39 -10.83
CA ARG A 142 -14.38 12.83 -10.85
C ARG A 142 -14.21 13.35 -12.28
N ILE A 143 -13.37 12.69 -13.08
CA ILE A 143 -13.13 13.02 -14.49
C ILE A 143 -14.43 12.92 -15.31
N GLU A 144 -15.23 11.88 -15.07
CA GLU A 144 -16.50 11.68 -15.79
C GLU A 144 -17.54 12.77 -15.46
N ARG A 145 -17.64 13.17 -14.18
CA ARG A 145 -18.49 14.29 -13.77
C ARG A 145 -18.04 15.62 -14.36
N ASP A 146 -16.74 15.90 -14.36
CA ASP A 146 -16.19 17.12 -14.97
C ASP A 146 -16.49 17.16 -16.48
N HIS A 147 -16.45 16.01 -17.17
CA HIS A 147 -16.77 15.95 -18.58
C HIS A 147 -18.24 16.26 -18.87
N ILE A 148 -19.17 15.72 -18.08
CA ILE A 148 -20.61 16.01 -18.20
C ILE A 148 -20.90 17.49 -17.95
N LEU A 149 -20.31 18.07 -16.90
CA LEU A 149 -20.47 19.50 -16.58
C LEU A 149 -19.93 20.41 -17.69
N LEU A 150 -18.77 20.07 -18.27
CA LEU A 150 -18.22 20.81 -19.41
C LEU A 150 -19.12 20.73 -20.65
N GLN A 151 -19.79 19.59 -20.87
CA GLN A 151 -20.71 19.41 -21.99
C GLN A 151 -22.01 20.21 -21.78
N GLN A 152 -22.55 20.24 -20.57
CA GLN A 152 -23.70 21.08 -20.20
C GLN A 152 -23.37 22.57 -20.36
N ALA A 153 -22.20 23.02 -19.89
CA ALA A 153 -21.76 24.40 -20.04
C ALA A 153 -21.51 24.83 -21.49
N HIS A 154 -21.23 23.91 -22.41
CA HIS A 154 -21.19 24.20 -23.85
C HIS A 154 -22.59 24.31 -24.46
N LEU A 155 -23.56 23.51 -23.99
CA LEU A 155 -24.94 23.53 -24.46
C LEU A 155 -25.75 24.72 -23.93
N GLU A 156 -25.37 25.27 -22.77
CA GLU A 156 -26.04 26.41 -22.13
C GLU A 156 -25.55 27.79 -22.61
N LYS A 157 -24.56 27.87 -23.51
CA LYS A 157 -24.15 29.14 -24.12
C LYS A 157 -25.11 29.51 -25.25
N PRO A 158 -25.92 30.57 -25.15
CA PRO A 158 -26.73 31.05 -26.28
C PRO A 158 -25.81 31.56 -27.39
N ALA A 159 -26.22 31.28 -28.63
CA ALA A 159 -25.54 31.70 -29.87
C ALA A 159 -25.42 33.23 -30.00
#